data_AF-A0A936GHC7-F1
#
_entry.id   AF-A0A936GHC7-F1
#
_cell.length_a   1.000
_cell.length_b   1.000
_cell.length_c   1.000
_cell.angle_alpha   90.00
_cell.angle_beta   90.00
_cell.angle_gamma   90.00
#
_symmetry.space_group_name_H-M   'P 1'
#
loop_
_entity.id
_entity.type
_entity.pdbx_description
1 polymer ?
#
loop_
_entity_poly.entity_id
_entity_poly.type
_entity_poly.pdbx_seq_one_letter_code
_entity_poly.pdbx_strand_id
1 'polypeptide(L)'
;MFHLYIFPKGIGIGLSTTTPNYADYLIWNWETPLKDSQKSLVHEEIGLQGNIDPRLLYGSQPDIAEAMKYYIRFHKENKNWIMNLGHGFLPDIPYDNAKYLADLILESDWKS
;
A
#
# COMPACT_ATOMS: atom_id res chain seq x y z
N MET A 1 2.34 7.61 20.74
CA MET A 1 1.60 8.50 19.82
C MET A 1 1.96 8.02 18.43
N PHE A 2 1.00 7.51 17.66
CA PHE A 2 1.22 7.04 16.28
C PHE A 2 1.24 8.27 15.37
N HIS A 3 2.34 8.51 14.65
CA HIS A 3 2.45 9.64 13.71
C HIS A 3 2.30 9.10 12.28
N LEU A 4 1.10 9.26 11.71
CA LEU A 4 0.85 8.99 10.30
C LEU A 4 1.22 10.22 9.47
N TYR A 5 2.31 10.12 8.71
CA TYR A 5 2.74 11.21 7.83
C TYR A 5 2.22 10.98 6.42
N ILE A 6 1.26 11.81 5.99
CA ILE A 6 0.66 11.74 4.66
C ILE A 6 1.61 12.40 3.68
N PHE A 7 2.07 11.65 2.69
CA PHE A 7 2.96 12.16 1.68
C PHE A 7 2.15 12.63 0.45
N PRO A 8 2.09 13.94 0.16
CA PRO A 8 1.37 14.45 -1.00
C PRO A 8 2.07 14.03 -2.30
N LYS A 9 1.27 13.82 -3.34
CA LYS A 9 1.66 13.36 -4.67
C LYS A 9 2.92 14.08 -5.19
N GLY A 10 3.94 13.32 -5.63
CA GLY A 10 5.00 13.83 -6.51
C GLY A 10 6.35 14.21 -5.88
N ILE A 11 6.62 13.94 -4.60
CA ILE A 11 7.89 14.33 -3.97
C ILE A 11 8.75 13.12 -3.59
N GLY A 12 9.20 12.31 -4.55
CA GLY A 12 10.12 11.18 -4.28
C GLY A 12 11.42 11.57 -3.52
N ILE A 13 11.72 12.87 -3.45
CA ILE A 13 12.89 13.48 -2.79
C ILE A 13 12.75 13.51 -1.26
N GLY A 14 11.55 13.52 -0.70
CA GLY A 14 11.36 13.61 0.76
C GLY A 14 11.57 12.28 1.51
N LEU A 15 11.47 11.15 0.80
CA LEU A 15 11.55 9.81 1.37
C LEU A 15 12.88 9.55 2.09
N SER A 16 14.00 9.93 1.48
CA SER A 16 15.34 9.70 2.02
C SER A 16 15.74 10.61 3.17
N THR A 17 14.96 11.66 3.42
CA THR A 17 15.21 12.63 4.49
C THR A 17 14.29 12.45 5.69
N THR A 18 13.28 11.58 5.56
CA THR A 18 12.35 11.29 6.65
C THR A 18 13.00 10.31 7.62
N THR A 19 13.00 10.65 8.90
CA THR A 19 13.59 9.84 9.98
C THR A 19 12.51 9.40 10.97
N PRO A 20 12.75 8.37 11.79
CA PRO A 20 11.77 7.85 12.76
C PRO A 20 11.27 8.89 13.76
N ASN A 21 12.01 9.99 13.96
CA ASN A 21 11.57 11.12 14.78
C ASN A 21 10.37 11.88 14.19
N TYR A 22 10.09 11.73 12.89
CA TYR A 22 9.04 12.46 12.18
C TYR A 22 7.86 11.57 11.76
N ALA A 23 8.09 10.28 11.52
CA ALA A 23 7.06 9.37 11.05
C ALA A 23 7.38 7.91 11.41
N ASP A 24 6.35 7.16 11.82
CA ASP A 24 6.43 5.71 11.98
C ASP A 24 6.18 4.98 10.65
N TYR A 25 5.26 5.54 9.83
CA TYR A 25 4.89 5.01 8.52
C TYR A 25 4.79 6.10 7.46
N LEU A 26 5.22 5.77 6.24
CA LEU A 26 5.06 6.62 5.05
C LEU A 26 4.02 6.05 4.09
N ILE A 27 3.15 6.92 3.58
CA ILE A 27 2.16 6.55 2.57
C ILE A 27 2.81 6.53 1.18
N TRP A 28 2.60 5.43 0.48
CA TRP A 28 3.15 5.13 -0.82
C TRP A 28 2.06 5.21 -1.89
N ASN A 29 2.29 6.03 -2.91
CA ASN A 29 1.35 6.25 -4.01
C ASN A 29 1.39 5.06 -5.00
N TRP A 30 0.26 4.76 -5.66
CA TRP A 30 0.12 3.70 -6.66
C TRP A 30 1.02 3.91 -7.89
N GLU A 31 1.39 5.15 -8.19
CA GLU A 31 2.33 5.47 -9.29
C GLU A 31 3.78 5.05 -8.98
N THR A 32 4.11 4.76 -7.72
CA THR A 32 5.45 4.34 -7.30
C THR A 32 5.50 2.83 -7.12
N PRO A 33 6.29 2.07 -7.90
CA PRO A 33 6.34 0.61 -7.77
C PRO A 33 6.74 0.12 -6.37
N LEU A 34 6.14 -0.98 -5.90
CA LEU A 34 6.61 -1.69 -4.70
C LEU A 34 7.76 -2.63 -5.10
N LYS A 35 9.00 -2.13 -5.01
CA LYS A 35 10.19 -2.98 -5.14
C LYS A 35 11.16 -2.65 -4.01
N ASP A 36 11.99 -3.62 -3.66
CA ASP A 36 12.95 -3.48 -2.56
C ASP A 36 13.93 -2.32 -2.79
N SER A 37 14.27 -2.03 -4.05
CA SER A 37 15.13 -0.89 -4.41
C SER A 37 14.52 0.48 -4.14
N GLN A 38 13.20 0.58 -3.98
CA GLN A 38 12.58 1.81 -3.50
C GLN A 38 12.47 1.84 -1.97
N LYS A 39 12.42 0.68 -1.29
CA LYS A 39 12.44 0.64 0.18
C LYS A 39 13.74 1.18 0.76
N SER A 40 14.86 0.96 0.08
CA SER A 40 16.16 1.52 0.47
C SER A 40 16.21 3.05 0.42
N LEU A 41 15.20 3.70 -0.18
CA LEU A 41 15.05 5.16 -0.15
C LEU A 41 14.43 5.66 1.16
N VAL A 42 13.94 4.77 2.02
CA VAL A 42 13.31 5.08 3.29
C VAL A 42 14.18 4.51 4.42
N HIS A 43 14.20 5.21 5.56
CA HIS A 43 14.90 4.73 6.75
C HIS A 43 14.37 3.35 7.17
N GLU A 44 15.26 2.43 7.57
CA GLU A 44 14.91 1.01 7.81
C GLU A 44 13.84 0.79 8.91
N GLU A 45 13.82 1.69 9.89
CA GLU A 45 12.85 1.67 11.00
C GLU A 45 11.47 2.24 10.61
N ILE A 46 11.35 2.91 9.47
CA ILE A 46 10.08 3.49 9.01
C ILE A 46 9.34 2.47 8.15
N GLY A 47 8.11 2.15 8.56
CA GLY A 47 7.23 1.29 7.80
C GLY A 47 6.62 1.97 6.58
N LEU A 48 6.08 1.17 5.68
CA LEU A 48 5.39 1.67 4.49
C LEU A 48 3.90 1.35 4.55
N GLN A 49 3.06 2.22 4.01
CA GLN A 49 1.62 1.97 3.84
C GLN A 49 1.17 2.29 2.41
N GLY A 50 0.35 1.45 1.78
CA GLY A 50 -0.13 1.64 0.40
C GLY A 50 0.00 0.35 -0.38
N ASN A 51 0.05 0.33 -1.71
CA ASN A 51 -0.15 1.44 -2.63
C ASN A 51 -1.14 1.06 -3.73
N ILE A 52 -2.12 0.20 -3.44
CA ILE A 52 -3.04 -0.34 -4.44
C ILE A 52 -3.70 0.81 -5.21
N ASP A 53 -3.64 0.76 -6.54
CA ASP A 53 -4.36 1.71 -7.39
C ASP A 53 -5.87 1.54 -7.15
N PRO A 54 -6.58 2.57 -6.65
CA PRO A 54 -8.02 2.47 -6.39
C PRO A 54 -8.81 2.10 -7.66
N ARG A 55 -8.28 2.39 -8.85
CA ARG A 55 -8.93 2.05 -10.12
C ARG A 55 -9.05 0.54 -10.36
N LEU A 56 -8.23 -0.26 -9.66
CA LEU A 56 -8.36 -1.72 -9.68
C LEU A 56 -9.77 -2.16 -9.27
N LEU A 57 -10.42 -1.41 -8.39
CA LEU A 57 -11.75 -1.74 -7.87
C LEU A 57 -12.89 -1.48 -8.87
N TYR A 58 -12.63 -0.90 -10.04
CA TYR A 58 -13.60 -0.87 -11.15
C TYR A 58 -13.49 -2.10 -12.07
N GLY A 59 -12.45 -2.91 -11.90
CA GLY A 59 -12.24 -4.14 -12.68
C GLY A 59 -13.18 -5.27 -12.29
N SER A 60 -13.04 -6.41 -12.97
CA SER A 60 -13.75 -7.63 -12.56
C SER A 60 -13.11 -8.23 -11.31
N GLN A 61 -13.87 -8.97 -10.50
CA GLN A 61 -13.32 -9.69 -9.33
C GLN A 61 -12.15 -10.63 -9.69
N PRO A 62 -12.16 -11.35 -10.84
CA PRO A 62 -10.99 -12.07 -11.33
C PRO A 62 -9.75 -11.18 -11.54
N ASP A 63 -9.90 -10.00 -12.13
CA ASP A 63 -8.78 -9.06 -12.34
C ASP A 63 -8.23 -8.54 -11.01
N ILE A 64 -9.13 -8.26 -10.05
CA ILE A 64 -8.74 -7.88 -8.68
C ILE A 64 -7.93 -9.00 -8.04
N ALA A 65 -8.40 -10.26 -8.10
CA ALA A 65 -7.70 -11.40 -7.53
C ALA A 65 -6.32 -11.63 -8.17
N GLU A 66 -6.22 -11.50 -9.50
CA GLU A 66 -4.94 -11.63 -10.21
C GLU A 66 -3.95 -10.56 -9.78
N ALA A 67 -4.38 -9.29 -9.73
CA ALA A 67 -3.54 -8.18 -9.28
C ALA A 67 -3.07 -8.38 -7.82
N MET A 68 -3.93 -8.94 -6.97
CA MET A 68 -3.63 -9.18 -5.55
C MET A 68 -2.53 -10.20 -5.30
N LYS A 69 -2.26 -11.11 -6.25
CA LYS A 69 -1.12 -12.05 -6.16
C LYS A 69 0.22 -11.31 -6.02
N TYR A 70 0.39 -10.19 -6.72
CA TYR A 70 1.61 -9.38 -6.62
C TYR A 70 1.79 -8.82 -5.21
N TYR A 71 0.74 -8.22 -4.66
CA TYR A 71 0.78 -7.59 -3.35
C TYR A 71 0.94 -8.62 -2.21
N ILE A 72 0.27 -9.77 -2.30
CA ILE A 72 0.42 -10.86 -1.33
C ILE A 72 1.85 -11.41 -1.33
N ARG A 73 2.47 -11.59 -2.51
CA ARG A 73 3.88 -11.98 -2.60
C ARG A 73 4.78 -10.92 -1.97
N PHE A 74 4.56 -9.65 -2.28
CA PHE A 74 5.34 -8.55 -1.71
C PHE A 74 5.26 -8.54 -0.18
N HIS A 75 4.07 -8.70 0.41
CA HIS A 75 3.90 -8.77 1.87
C HIS A 75 4.73 -9.90 2.52
N LYS A 76 4.79 -11.09 1.90
CA LYS A 76 5.57 -12.21 2.43
C LYS A 76 7.05 -11.90 2.58
N GLU A 77 7.59 -11.12 1.63
CA GLU A 77 8.99 -10.67 1.61
C GLU A 77 9.20 -9.42 2.46
N ASN A 78 8.13 -8.67 2.77
CA ASN A 78 8.21 -7.33 3.33
C ASN A 78 7.23 -7.12 4.50
N LYS A 79 7.62 -7.58 5.70
CA LYS A 79 6.77 -7.53 6.90
C LYS A 79 6.52 -6.13 7.47
N ASN A 80 7.43 -5.18 7.27
CA ASN A 80 7.23 -3.77 7.64
C ASN A 80 6.50 -2.98 6.53
N TRP A 81 5.38 -3.52 6.04
CA TRP A 81 4.52 -2.88 5.04
C TRP A 81 3.04 -3.20 5.32
N ILE A 82 2.24 -2.15 5.41
CA ILE A 82 0.80 -2.20 5.57
C ILE A 82 0.16 -1.99 4.20
N MET A 83 -0.53 -3.01 3.70
CA MET A 83 -1.31 -2.86 2.48
C MET A 83 -2.43 -1.85 2.69
N ASN A 84 -2.55 -0.92 1.76
CA ASN A 84 -3.67 0.00 1.67
C ASN A 84 -3.81 0.45 0.21
N LEU A 85 -4.90 1.17 -0.10
CA LEU A 85 -4.96 1.94 -1.33
C LEU A 85 -3.88 3.04 -1.29
N GLY A 86 -3.33 3.37 -2.47
CA GLY A 86 -2.42 4.50 -2.63
C GLY A 86 -3.12 5.86 -2.62
N HIS A 87 -4.46 5.86 -2.55
CA HIS A 87 -5.33 7.04 -2.45
C HIS A 87 -6.56 6.71 -1.60
N GLY A 88 -7.31 7.74 -1.22
CA GLY A 88 -8.67 7.54 -0.70
C GLY A 88 -9.60 6.88 -1.72
N PHE A 89 -10.60 6.16 -1.20
CA PHE A 89 -11.71 5.59 -1.96
C PHE A 89 -12.37 6.66 -2.84
N LEU A 90 -12.67 6.30 -4.10
CA LEU A 90 -13.47 7.16 -4.97
C LEU A 90 -14.97 6.87 -4.72
N PRO A 91 -15.84 7.89 -4.76
CA PRO A 91 -17.25 7.76 -4.36
C PRO A 91 -18.06 6.73 -5.16
N ASP A 92 -17.64 6.45 -6.38
CA ASP A 92 -18.32 5.60 -7.35
C ASP A 92 -17.70 4.19 -7.47
N ILE A 93 -16.74 3.85 -6.61
CA ILE A 93 -16.19 2.49 -6.57
C ILE A 93 -17.31 1.50 -6.20
N PRO A 94 -17.49 0.40 -6.96
CA PRO A 94 -18.48 -0.62 -6.65
C PRO A 94 -18.25 -1.23 -5.26
N TYR A 95 -19.27 -1.18 -4.41
CA TYR A 95 -19.23 -1.74 -3.05
C TYR A 95 -18.84 -3.22 -3.08
N ASP A 96 -19.38 -4.00 -4.01
CA ASP A 96 -19.12 -5.44 -4.09
C ASP A 96 -17.64 -5.73 -4.38
N ASN A 97 -16.97 -4.90 -5.19
CA ASN A 97 -15.55 -5.03 -5.46
C ASN A 97 -14.69 -4.61 -4.27
N ALA A 98 -15.10 -3.55 -3.56
CA ALA A 98 -14.45 -3.12 -2.31
C ALA A 98 -14.51 -4.21 -1.24
N LYS A 99 -15.71 -4.80 -1.06
CA LYS A 99 -15.93 -5.91 -0.13
C LYS A 99 -15.11 -7.13 -0.55
N TYR A 100 -15.14 -7.48 -1.84
CA TYR A 100 -14.38 -8.61 -2.38
C TYR A 100 -12.87 -8.48 -2.10
N LEU A 101 -12.29 -7.28 -2.31
CA LEU A 101 -10.89 -7.03 -1.97
C LEU A 101 -10.61 -7.28 -0.47
N ALA A 102 -11.49 -6.76 0.41
CA ALA A 102 -11.34 -6.94 1.86
C ALA A 102 -11.43 -8.42 2.27
N ASP A 103 -12.41 -9.15 1.73
CA ASP A 103 -12.58 -10.59 1.98
C ASP A 103 -11.36 -11.37 1.50
N LEU A 104 -10.86 -11.08 0.28
CA LEU A 104 -9.67 -11.73 -0.29
C LEU A 104 -8.44 -11.54 0.61
N ILE A 105 -8.25 -10.35 1.20
CA ILE A 105 -7.14 -10.09 2.12
C ILE A 105 -7.33 -10.89 3.42
N LEU A 106 -8.54 -10.94 3.98
CA LEU A 106 -8.84 -11.67 5.20
C LEU A 106 -8.68 -13.19 5.04
N GLU A 107 -9.00 -13.72 3.87
CA GLU A 107 -8.86 -15.14 3.52
C GLU A 107 -7.44 -15.50 3.11
N SER A 108 -6.68 -14.55 2.58
CA SER A 108 -5.26 -14.74 2.36
C SER A 108 -4.55 -14.96 3.71
N ASP A 109 -3.44 -15.70 3.70
CA ASP A 109 -2.57 -15.95 4.87
C ASP A 109 -1.81 -14.67 5.28
N TRP A 110 -2.56 -13.58 5.44
CA TRP A 110 -2.12 -12.21 5.71
C TRP A 110 -1.78 -12.01 7.18
N LYS A 111 -2.35 -12.85 8.05
CA LYS A 111 -1.95 -12.94 9.45
C LYS A 111 -0.58 -13.62 9.50
N SER A 112 0.45 -12.80 9.65
CA SER A 112 1.80 -13.26 10.04
C SER A 112 1.76 -13.87 11.43
#